data_AF-A0A429F8U0-F1
#
_entry.id   AF-A0A429F8U0-F1
#
_cell.length_a   1.000
_cell.length_b   1.000
_cell.length_c   1.000
_cell.angle_alpha   90.00
_cell.angle_beta   90.00
_cell.angle_gamma   90.00
#
_symmetry.space_group_name_H-M   'P 1'
#
loop_
_entity.id
_entity.type
_entity.pdbx_description
1 polymer ?
#
loop_
_entity_poly.entity_id
_entity_poly.type
_entity_poly.pdbx_seq_one_letter_code
_entity_poly.pdbx_strand_id
1 'polypeptide(L)'
;MLSNARPEEDGPAAARTGGERRPADRPALRGDLRSAVPDATAAVVVTAAVFAFLYARMGSGESATVAVMPFMDDPGTYWMYLLSQAFGWSGLLWAWGTVMLGLLLSGPRPTQLPVSRQVLERWHRTTSLTTMALMFAHALMFAAELVRYETKVGWAERLWVAFADSFVPGWYDSGTGRIAIPIGQAALYLAVPLGLLFYVRHRIGANTWRRLHRFVIVVYVLSVWHTLLYGTNVWYGEWPRTVLWLLQLPVAALLLLRLMRPARRAERLGAPGTHEGASRAGWTTRAAGRVVAAAVVVGLLIVVVSGRDGGRDRPAEPPATGPHAPASE
;
A
#
# COMPACT_ATOMS: atom_id res chain seq x y z
N MET A 1 -81.08 -14.84 -46.30
CA MET A 1 -80.65 -16.23 -46.59
C MET A 1 -79.13 -16.30 -46.49
N LEU A 2 -78.61 -17.09 -45.53
CA LEU A 2 -77.31 -17.80 -45.43
C LEU A 2 -76.03 -17.08 -45.94
N SER A 3 -75.06 -16.67 -45.09
CA SER A 3 -74.06 -17.46 -44.32
C SER A 3 -72.98 -18.17 -45.17
N ASN A 4 -71.72 -17.70 -45.04
CA ASN A 4 -70.42 -18.43 -45.08
C ASN A 4 -69.29 -17.38 -44.88
N ALA A 5 -68.53 -17.25 -43.78
CA ALA A 5 -67.62 -18.16 -43.04
C ALA A 5 -66.12 -18.09 -43.49
N ARG A 6 -65.33 -17.23 -42.80
CA ARG A 6 -63.92 -17.30 -42.27
C ARG A 6 -62.73 -17.73 -43.18
N PRO A 7 -61.43 -17.54 -42.82
CA PRO A 7 -60.82 -17.12 -41.52
C PRO A 7 -59.67 -16.07 -41.57
N GLU A 8 -59.22 -15.75 -40.35
CA GLU A 8 -58.07 -14.97 -39.84
C GLU A 8 -56.71 -15.14 -40.54
N GLU A 9 -55.98 -14.04 -40.68
CA GLU A 9 -54.50 -14.01 -40.71
C GLU A 9 -53.99 -13.25 -39.47
N ASP A 10 -53.78 -14.00 -38.38
CA ASP A 10 -52.90 -13.59 -37.28
C ASP A 10 -51.46 -13.94 -37.66
N GLY A 11 -50.71 -12.93 -38.11
CA GLY A 11 -49.26 -13.03 -38.31
C GLY A 11 -48.52 -12.89 -36.98
N PRO A 12 -47.62 -13.82 -36.59
CA PRO A 12 -47.01 -13.83 -35.28
C PRO A 12 -46.01 -12.69 -35.13
N ALA A 13 -46.22 -11.88 -34.09
CA ALA A 13 -45.24 -10.95 -33.57
C ALA A 13 -43.94 -11.71 -33.26
N ALA A 14 -42.90 -11.43 -34.04
CA ALA A 14 -41.56 -11.92 -33.81
C ALA A 14 -41.14 -11.59 -32.37
N ALA A 15 -41.08 -12.64 -31.55
CA ALA A 15 -40.57 -12.60 -30.21
C ALA A 15 -39.17 -12.00 -30.24
N ARG A 16 -39.02 -10.80 -29.67
CA ARG A 16 -37.72 -10.24 -29.33
C ARG A 16 -37.06 -11.24 -28.39
N THR A 17 -36.10 -11.99 -28.92
CA THR A 17 -35.23 -12.86 -28.13
C THR A 17 -34.58 -11.98 -27.06
N GLY A 18 -35.06 -12.15 -25.84
CA GLY A 18 -34.43 -11.58 -24.66
C GLY A 18 -33.03 -12.16 -24.60
N GLY A 19 -32.06 -11.40 -25.10
CA GLY A 19 -30.65 -11.72 -24.93
C GLY A 19 -30.42 -11.96 -23.45
N GLU A 20 -30.17 -13.22 -23.10
CA GLU A 20 -29.77 -13.63 -21.77
C GLU A 20 -28.65 -12.68 -21.34
N ARG A 21 -28.96 -11.83 -20.36
CA ARG A 21 -27.94 -11.05 -19.69
C ARG A 21 -26.97 -12.07 -19.11
N ARG A 22 -25.82 -12.24 -19.78
CA ARG A 22 -24.68 -12.99 -19.24
C ARG A 22 -24.59 -12.70 -17.75
N PRO A 23 -24.58 -13.73 -16.88
CA PRO A 23 -24.49 -13.50 -15.45
C PRO A 23 -23.28 -12.62 -15.22
N ALA A 24 -23.51 -11.42 -14.69
CA ALA A 24 -22.50 -10.38 -14.53
C ALA A 24 -21.23 -11.02 -13.94
N ASP A 25 -20.14 -10.98 -14.73
CA ASP A 25 -18.86 -11.62 -14.42
C ASP A 25 -18.53 -11.44 -12.95
N ARG A 26 -18.68 -12.52 -12.16
CA ARG A 26 -18.28 -12.49 -10.78
C ARG A 26 -16.76 -12.27 -10.78
N PRO A 27 -16.25 -11.23 -10.11
CA PRO A 27 -14.82 -10.98 -10.01
C PRO A 27 -14.15 -12.24 -9.44
N ALA A 28 -13.39 -12.94 -10.28
CA ALA A 28 -12.77 -14.20 -9.92
C ALA A 28 -11.32 -13.95 -9.50
N LEU A 29 -11.01 -14.20 -8.23
CA LEU A 29 -9.65 -14.10 -7.68
C LEU A 29 -8.62 -14.84 -8.55
N ARG A 30 -8.97 -16.03 -9.05
CA ARG A 30 -8.11 -16.83 -9.93
C ARG A 30 -7.77 -16.11 -11.24
N GLY A 31 -8.74 -15.39 -11.83
CA GLY A 31 -8.52 -14.62 -13.05
C GLY A 31 -7.60 -13.43 -12.80
N ASP A 32 -7.84 -12.71 -11.69
CA ASP A 32 -7.02 -11.58 -11.30
C ASP A 32 -5.58 -12.00 -10.94
N LEU A 33 -5.38 -13.12 -10.23
CA LEU A 33 -4.07 -13.70 -9.92
C LEU A 33 -3.28 -14.04 -11.19
N ARG A 34 -3.91 -14.68 -12.18
CA ARG A 34 -3.26 -14.94 -13.48
C ARG A 34 -2.90 -13.65 -14.20
N SER A 35 -3.78 -12.65 -14.12
CA SER A 35 -3.53 -11.35 -14.75
C SER A 35 -2.49 -10.51 -14.03
N ALA A 36 -2.19 -10.83 -12.77
CA ALA A 36 -1.17 -10.17 -11.96
C ALA A 36 0.24 -10.66 -12.26
N VAL A 37 0.43 -11.76 -13.01
CA VAL A 37 1.76 -12.30 -13.32
C VAL A 37 2.71 -11.25 -13.89
N PRO A 38 2.36 -10.44 -14.91
CA PRO A 38 3.27 -9.42 -15.43
C PRO A 38 3.65 -8.34 -14.39
N ASP A 39 2.67 -7.93 -13.57
CA ASP A 39 2.87 -6.96 -12.49
C ASP A 39 3.78 -7.53 -11.37
N ALA A 40 3.56 -8.80 -11.01
CA ALA A 40 4.39 -9.53 -10.06
C ALA A 40 5.80 -9.79 -10.60
N THR A 41 5.96 -10.09 -11.88
CA THR A 41 7.28 -10.22 -12.52
C THR A 41 8.04 -8.90 -12.46
N ALA A 42 7.37 -7.78 -12.78
CA ALA A 42 7.98 -6.46 -12.62
C ALA A 42 8.38 -6.19 -11.16
N ALA A 43 7.55 -6.60 -10.20
CA ALA A 43 7.86 -6.49 -8.78
C ALA A 43 9.09 -7.30 -8.37
N VAL A 44 9.24 -8.52 -8.87
CA VAL A 44 10.42 -9.35 -8.62
C VAL A 44 11.67 -8.70 -9.19
N VAL A 45 11.62 -8.18 -10.43
CA VAL A 45 12.76 -7.49 -11.05
C VAL A 45 13.17 -6.25 -10.24
N VAL A 46 12.21 -5.43 -9.84
CA VAL A 46 12.49 -4.25 -9.00
C VAL A 46 13.03 -4.67 -7.64
N THR A 47 12.46 -5.70 -7.02
CA THR A 47 12.94 -6.23 -5.73
C THR A 47 14.39 -6.71 -5.85
N ALA A 48 14.73 -7.42 -6.92
CA ALA A 48 16.11 -7.87 -7.18
C ALA A 48 17.07 -6.69 -7.40
N ALA A 49 16.63 -5.65 -8.13
CA ALA A 49 17.43 -4.45 -8.33
C ALA A 49 17.67 -3.68 -7.02
N VAL A 50 16.63 -3.53 -6.19
CA VAL A 50 16.76 -2.92 -4.85
C VAL A 50 17.67 -3.75 -3.96
N PHE A 51 17.54 -5.08 -3.97
CA PHE A 51 18.42 -5.98 -3.23
C PHE A 51 19.88 -5.80 -3.64
N ALA A 52 20.17 -5.85 -4.95
CA ALA A 52 21.52 -5.66 -5.47
C ALA A 52 22.10 -4.28 -5.10
N PHE A 53 21.29 -3.24 -5.16
CA PHE A 53 21.67 -1.89 -4.73
C PHE A 53 22.02 -1.84 -3.24
N LEU A 54 21.17 -2.40 -2.36
CA LEU A 54 21.42 -2.42 -0.91
C LEU A 54 22.64 -3.28 -0.56
N TYR A 55 22.82 -4.41 -1.25
CA TYR A 55 23.97 -5.29 -1.08
C TYR A 55 25.29 -4.59 -1.45
N ALA A 56 25.33 -3.93 -2.62
CA ALA A 56 26.51 -3.17 -3.06
C ALA A 56 26.83 -2.01 -2.10
N ARG A 57 25.82 -1.27 -1.66
CA ARG A 57 25.97 -0.19 -0.66
C ARG A 57 26.57 -0.68 0.65
N MET A 58 26.12 -1.84 1.13
CA MET A 58 26.66 -2.46 2.35
C MET A 58 28.12 -2.88 2.15
N GLY A 59 28.44 -3.58 1.05
CA GLY A 59 29.82 -3.98 0.75
C GLY A 59 30.80 -2.80 0.53
N SER A 60 30.29 -1.63 0.13
CA SER A 60 31.08 -0.39 -0.02
C SER A 60 31.22 0.44 1.27
N GLY A 61 30.58 0.03 2.38
CA GLY A 61 30.57 0.81 3.64
C GLY A 61 29.66 2.05 3.64
N GLU A 62 29.03 2.40 2.51
CA GLU A 62 28.14 3.57 2.40
C GLU A 62 26.75 3.35 3.03
N SER A 63 26.40 2.11 3.36
CA SER A 63 25.07 1.75 3.87
C SER A 63 24.76 2.42 5.22
N ALA A 64 23.66 3.16 5.26
CA ALA A 64 23.09 3.68 6.50
C ALA A 64 22.68 2.55 7.48
N THR A 65 22.43 1.33 6.99
CA THR A 65 22.16 0.17 7.83
C THR A 65 23.34 -0.16 8.73
N VAL A 66 24.56 -0.15 8.20
CA VAL A 66 25.78 -0.43 8.97
C VAL A 66 26.03 0.66 10.02
N ALA A 67 25.74 1.92 9.69
CA ALA A 67 25.85 3.02 10.65
C ALA A 67 24.87 2.90 11.84
N VAL A 68 23.67 2.33 11.62
CA VAL A 68 22.66 2.13 12.67
C VAL A 68 22.84 0.80 13.40
N MET A 69 23.24 -0.25 12.67
CA MET A 69 23.42 -1.61 13.16
C MET A 69 24.80 -2.16 12.72
N PRO A 70 25.90 -1.76 13.39
CA PRO A 70 27.26 -2.09 12.98
C PRO A 70 27.56 -3.59 12.92
N PHE A 71 26.86 -4.40 13.71
CA PHE A 71 27.00 -5.85 13.66
C PHE A 71 26.53 -6.47 12.33
N MET A 72 25.77 -5.71 11.51
CA MET A 72 25.27 -6.15 10.20
C MET A 72 26.22 -5.80 9.04
N ASP A 73 27.50 -5.51 9.30
CA ASP A 73 28.49 -5.12 8.27
C ASP A 73 28.97 -6.27 7.36
N ASP A 74 28.28 -7.42 7.39
CA ASP A 74 28.52 -8.53 6.46
C ASP A 74 27.27 -8.83 5.62
N PRO A 75 27.24 -8.39 4.34
CA PRO A 75 26.09 -8.61 3.46
C PRO A 75 25.89 -10.10 3.13
N GLY A 76 26.94 -10.93 3.23
CA GLY A 76 26.85 -12.38 3.02
C GLY A 76 26.18 -13.09 4.19
N THR A 77 26.42 -12.65 5.42
CA THR A 77 25.75 -13.20 6.61
C THR A 77 24.29 -12.74 6.70
N TYR A 78 24.02 -11.45 6.46
CA TYR A 78 22.72 -10.79 6.66
C TYR A 78 21.92 -10.58 5.35
N TRP A 79 22.14 -11.41 4.33
CA TRP A 79 21.46 -11.28 3.04
C TRP A 79 19.93 -11.41 3.14
N MET A 80 19.40 -12.21 4.06
CA MET A 80 17.95 -12.35 4.24
C MET A 80 17.33 -11.07 4.83
N TYR A 81 18.06 -10.39 5.71
CA TYR A 81 17.67 -9.06 6.18
C TYR A 81 17.64 -8.05 5.01
N LEU A 82 18.68 -8.02 4.17
CA LEU A 82 18.71 -7.18 2.98
C LEU A 82 17.57 -7.49 2.00
N LEU A 83 17.25 -8.78 1.82
CA LEU A 83 16.14 -9.21 0.98
C LEU A 83 14.79 -8.80 1.57
N SER A 84 14.62 -8.90 2.89
CA SER A 84 13.45 -8.36 3.58
C SER A 84 13.32 -6.85 3.33
N GLN A 85 14.40 -6.08 3.44
CA GLN A 85 14.38 -4.65 3.13
C GLN A 85 13.99 -4.38 1.67
N ALA A 86 14.49 -5.16 0.73
CA ALA A 86 14.14 -5.03 -0.68
C ALA A 86 12.64 -5.28 -0.93
N PHE A 87 12.05 -6.29 -0.26
CA PHE A 87 10.61 -6.50 -0.28
C PHE A 87 9.84 -5.33 0.35
N GLY A 88 10.35 -4.76 1.44
CA GLY A 88 9.73 -3.60 2.12
C GLY A 88 9.67 -2.36 1.21
N TRP A 89 10.79 -2.00 0.59
CA TRP A 89 10.88 -0.89 -0.36
C TRP A 89 10.02 -1.11 -1.62
N SER A 90 10.07 -2.31 -2.19
CA SER A 90 9.25 -2.66 -3.35
C SER A 90 7.77 -2.66 -2.99
N GLY A 91 7.41 -3.21 -1.83
CA GLY A 91 6.05 -3.19 -1.30
C GLY A 91 5.52 -1.77 -1.12
N LEU A 92 6.32 -0.85 -0.59
CA LEU A 92 5.96 0.56 -0.44
C LEU A 92 5.77 1.27 -1.79
N LEU A 93 6.63 0.99 -2.78
CA LEU A 93 6.50 1.53 -4.13
C LEU A 93 5.23 1.01 -4.82
N TRP A 94 4.94 -0.28 -4.70
CA TRP A 94 3.70 -0.87 -5.23
C TRP A 94 2.46 -0.33 -4.50
N ALA A 95 2.55 -0.13 -3.18
CA ALA A 95 1.50 0.49 -2.39
C ALA A 95 1.22 1.93 -2.85
N TRP A 96 2.27 2.72 -3.11
CA TRP A 96 2.14 4.05 -3.70
C TRP A 96 1.44 3.98 -5.06
N GLY A 97 1.89 3.10 -5.95
CA GLY A 97 1.32 2.93 -7.28
C GLY A 97 -0.18 2.56 -7.24
N THR A 98 -0.55 1.59 -6.41
CA THR A 98 -1.95 1.17 -6.30
C THR A 98 -2.85 2.25 -5.68
N VAL A 99 -2.35 3.05 -4.71
CA VAL A 99 -3.08 4.19 -4.16
C VAL A 99 -3.32 5.26 -5.23
N MET A 100 -2.30 5.58 -6.02
CA MET A 100 -2.42 6.50 -7.16
C MET A 100 -3.50 6.03 -8.14
N LEU A 101 -3.47 4.76 -8.54
CA LEU A 101 -4.49 4.15 -9.40
C LEU A 101 -5.90 4.23 -8.78
N GLY A 102 -6.03 3.93 -7.48
CA GLY A 102 -7.30 3.99 -6.76
C GLY A 102 -7.88 5.40 -6.64
N LEU A 103 -7.03 6.40 -6.44
CA LEU A 103 -7.42 7.82 -6.43
C LEU A 103 -7.85 8.30 -7.81
N LEU A 104 -7.14 7.92 -8.88
CA LEU A 104 -7.50 8.21 -10.27
C LEU A 104 -8.80 7.52 -10.71
N LEU A 105 -9.09 6.32 -10.18
CA LEU A 105 -10.33 5.59 -10.44
C LEU A 105 -11.54 6.22 -9.73
N SER A 106 -11.31 6.84 -8.58
CA SER A 106 -12.35 7.38 -7.70
C SER A 106 -12.59 8.89 -7.84
N GLY A 107 -11.63 9.63 -8.42
CA GLY A 107 -11.64 11.08 -8.55
C GLY A 107 -12.13 11.61 -9.91
N PRO A 108 -12.12 12.94 -10.12
CA PRO A 108 -12.37 13.55 -11.42
C PRO A 108 -11.26 13.16 -12.36
N ARG A 109 -11.62 12.57 -13.50
CA ARG A 109 -10.61 12.20 -14.48
C ARG A 109 -10.15 13.41 -15.28
N PRO A 110 -8.84 13.56 -15.51
CA PRO A 110 -8.36 14.34 -16.63
C PRO A 110 -9.07 13.82 -17.90
N THR A 111 -9.67 14.72 -18.66
CA THR A 111 -10.37 14.39 -19.92
C THR A 111 -9.45 13.77 -20.96
N GLN A 112 -8.13 13.84 -20.75
CA GLN A 112 -7.08 13.42 -21.68
C GLN A 112 -6.36 12.14 -21.27
N LEU A 113 -6.78 11.41 -20.23
CA LEU A 113 -6.14 10.13 -19.91
C LEU A 113 -6.43 9.10 -21.02
N PRO A 114 -5.40 8.56 -21.71
CA PRO A 114 -5.59 7.62 -22.82
C PRO A 114 -6.05 6.22 -22.36
N VAL A 115 -6.14 5.98 -21.05
CA VAL A 115 -6.40 4.67 -20.46
C VAL A 115 -7.86 4.55 -20.02
N SER A 116 -8.51 3.47 -20.45
CA SER A 116 -9.92 3.21 -20.12
C SER A 116 -10.13 2.93 -18.63
N ARG A 117 -11.38 3.10 -18.15
CA ARG A 117 -11.73 2.80 -16.75
C ARG A 117 -11.43 1.36 -16.35
N GLN A 118 -11.73 0.43 -17.25
CA GLN A 118 -11.61 -0.99 -17.01
C GLN A 118 -10.15 -1.41 -16.88
N VAL A 119 -9.27 -0.80 -17.68
CA VAL A 119 -7.83 -1.04 -17.60
C VAL A 119 -7.26 -0.52 -16.29
N LEU A 120 -7.60 0.72 -15.89
CA LEU A 120 -7.18 1.26 -14.59
C LEU A 120 -7.68 0.41 -13.41
N GLU A 121 -8.93 -0.07 -13.47
CA GLU A 121 -9.46 -0.96 -12.45
C GLU A 121 -8.74 -2.31 -12.43
N ARG A 122 -8.38 -2.86 -13.60
CA ARG A 122 -7.57 -4.08 -13.68
C ARG A 122 -6.20 -3.89 -13.06
N TRP A 123 -5.47 -2.83 -13.45
CA TRP A 123 -4.16 -2.50 -12.87
C TRP A 123 -4.24 -2.31 -11.36
N HIS A 124 -5.22 -1.53 -10.87
CA HIS A 124 -5.40 -1.34 -9.43
C HIS A 124 -5.59 -2.67 -8.68
N ARG A 125 -6.34 -3.61 -9.25
CA ARG A 125 -6.56 -4.93 -8.63
C ARG A 125 -5.29 -5.79 -8.63
N THR A 126 -4.60 -5.88 -9.76
CA THR A 126 -3.38 -6.69 -9.88
C THR A 126 -2.26 -6.12 -9.00
N THR A 127 -2.02 -4.82 -9.08
CA THR A 127 -1.00 -4.14 -8.27
C THR A 127 -1.32 -4.21 -6.78
N SER A 128 -2.60 -4.20 -6.37
CA SER A 128 -2.99 -4.43 -4.96
C SER A 128 -2.67 -5.84 -4.47
N LEU A 129 -2.91 -6.87 -5.31
CA LEU A 129 -2.54 -8.26 -4.97
C LEU A 129 -1.03 -8.39 -4.80
N THR A 130 -0.26 -7.83 -5.74
CA THR A 130 1.21 -7.82 -5.67
C THR A 130 1.71 -7.05 -4.45
N THR A 131 1.09 -5.89 -4.12
CA THR A 131 1.42 -5.13 -2.90
C THR A 131 1.27 -6.00 -1.65
N MET A 132 0.13 -6.69 -1.50
CA MET A 132 -0.09 -7.58 -0.35
C MET A 132 0.91 -8.72 -0.30
N ALA A 133 1.26 -9.30 -1.47
CA ALA A 133 2.27 -10.35 -1.55
C ALA A 133 3.67 -9.84 -1.13
N LEU A 134 4.08 -8.66 -1.57
CA LEU A 134 5.35 -8.03 -1.19
C LEU A 134 5.39 -7.69 0.31
N MET A 135 4.31 -7.14 0.86
CA MET A 135 4.20 -6.87 2.30
C MET A 135 4.31 -8.16 3.13
N PHE A 136 3.65 -9.24 2.69
CA PHE A 136 3.73 -10.53 3.37
C PHE A 136 5.14 -11.14 3.25
N ALA A 137 5.74 -11.08 2.06
CA ALA A 137 7.11 -11.55 1.83
C ALA A 137 8.13 -10.77 2.68
N HIS A 138 7.95 -9.46 2.83
CA HIS A 138 8.77 -8.63 3.71
C HIS A 138 8.76 -9.13 5.15
N ALA A 139 7.56 -9.32 5.72
CA ALA A 139 7.40 -9.83 7.08
C ALA A 139 7.92 -11.27 7.24
N LEU A 140 7.68 -12.13 6.24
CA LEU A 140 8.14 -13.51 6.26
C LEU A 140 9.66 -13.61 6.18
N MET A 141 10.31 -12.80 5.34
CA MET A 141 11.77 -12.76 5.23
C MET A 141 12.42 -12.22 6.51
N PHE A 142 11.78 -11.26 7.18
CA PHE A 142 12.23 -10.79 8.49
C PHE A 142 12.15 -11.90 9.53
N ALA A 143 11.02 -12.61 9.61
CA ALA A 143 10.88 -13.77 10.50
C ALA A 143 11.94 -14.85 10.18
N ALA A 144 12.14 -15.16 8.91
CA ALA A 144 13.10 -16.17 8.49
C ALA A 144 14.56 -15.78 8.85
N GLU A 145 14.90 -14.49 8.81
CA GLU A 145 16.18 -13.99 9.30
C GLU A 145 16.33 -14.20 10.82
N LEU A 146 15.29 -13.90 11.60
CA LEU A 146 15.32 -14.12 13.06
C LEU A 146 15.55 -15.60 13.41
N VAL A 147 14.91 -16.53 12.69
CA VAL A 147 15.13 -17.97 12.87
C VAL A 147 16.58 -18.37 12.57
N ARG A 148 17.19 -17.77 11.54
CA ARG A 148 18.57 -18.04 11.13
C ARG A 148 19.57 -17.46 12.12
N TYR A 149 19.32 -16.24 12.60
CA TYR A 149 20.24 -15.49 13.47
C TYR A 149 20.24 -15.99 14.92
N GLU A 150 19.08 -16.39 15.45
CA GLU A 150 18.97 -16.83 16.83
C GLU A 150 19.51 -18.26 16.98
N THR A 151 20.82 -18.40 17.22
CA THR A 151 21.46 -19.72 17.32
C THR A 151 21.51 -20.30 18.73
N LYS A 152 21.10 -19.56 19.76
CA LYS A 152 21.31 -19.94 21.17
C LYS A 152 20.22 -20.84 21.72
N VAL A 153 19.06 -20.87 21.08
CA VAL A 153 17.90 -21.67 21.49
C VAL A 153 17.59 -22.81 20.51
N GLY A 154 16.73 -23.73 20.90
CA GLY A 154 16.29 -24.85 20.06
C GLY A 154 15.40 -24.41 18.90
N TRP A 155 15.31 -25.23 17.84
CA TRP A 155 14.58 -24.88 16.60
C TRP A 155 13.12 -24.44 16.81
N ALA A 156 12.38 -25.13 17.68
CA ALA A 156 10.98 -24.79 17.95
C ALA A 156 10.84 -23.40 18.60
N GLU A 157 11.76 -23.06 19.51
CA GLU A 157 11.78 -21.76 20.18
C GLU A 157 12.18 -20.64 19.21
N ARG A 158 13.15 -20.88 18.31
CA ARG A 158 13.50 -19.93 17.24
C ARG A 158 12.30 -19.58 16.37
N LEU A 159 11.54 -20.59 15.95
CA LEU A 159 10.33 -20.40 15.15
C LEU A 159 9.28 -19.57 15.91
N TRP A 160 9.09 -19.86 17.19
CA TRP A 160 8.14 -19.12 18.01
C TRP A 160 8.55 -17.66 18.22
N VAL A 161 9.80 -17.42 18.61
CA VAL A 161 10.33 -16.06 18.83
C VAL A 161 10.26 -15.26 17.54
N ALA A 162 10.72 -15.82 16.41
CA ALA A 162 10.64 -15.16 15.12
C ALA A 162 9.21 -14.84 14.68
N PHE A 163 8.28 -15.77 14.92
CA PHE A 163 6.86 -15.54 14.67
C PHE A 163 6.33 -14.41 15.56
N ALA A 164 6.64 -14.44 16.85
CA ALA A 164 6.14 -13.46 17.81
C ALA A 164 6.67 -12.06 17.51
N ASP A 165 7.98 -11.92 17.26
CA ASP A 165 8.62 -10.66 16.87
C ASP A 165 8.08 -10.09 15.56
N SER A 166 7.70 -10.95 14.61
CA SER A 166 7.27 -10.52 13.28
C SER A 166 5.77 -10.30 13.16
N PHE A 167 4.96 -11.10 13.86
CA PHE A 167 3.51 -11.17 13.66
C PHE A 167 2.68 -10.88 14.92
N VAL A 168 3.21 -10.95 16.14
CA VAL A 168 2.42 -10.68 17.35
C VAL A 168 2.53 -9.19 17.72
N PRO A 169 1.42 -8.42 17.69
CA PRO A 169 1.44 -7.01 18.08
C PRO A 169 1.94 -6.79 19.49
N GLY A 170 2.96 -5.95 19.62
CA GLY A 170 3.55 -5.55 20.90
C GLY A 170 4.52 -6.56 21.51
N TRP A 171 4.83 -7.67 20.84
CA TRP A 171 5.82 -8.63 21.32
C TRP A 171 7.26 -8.11 21.17
N TYR A 172 7.56 -7.49 20.03
CA TYR A 172 8.90 -6.96 19.76
C TYR A 172 9.27 -5.88 20.77
N ASP A 173 10.36 -6.10 21.52
CA ASP A 173 10.64 -5.37 22.75
C ASP A 173 11.86 -4.43 22.67
N SER A 174 12.38 -4.11 21.48
CA SER A 174 13.62 -3.32 21.36
C SER A 174 13.47 -2.00 20.58
N GLY A 175 14.22 -0.98 21.02
CA GLY A 175 14.43 0.30 20.33
C GLY A 175 13.15 0.99 19.81
N THR A 176 13.26 1.57 18.61
CA THR A 176 12.11 2.13 17.88
C THR A 176 11.17 1.05 17.33
N GLY A 177 11.61 -0.21 17.29
CA GLY A 177 10.82 -1.35 16.84
C GLY A 177 9.57 -1.58 17.68
N ARG A 178 9.61 -1.28 18.98
CA ARG A 178 8.45 -1.35 19.90
C ARG A 178 7.20 -0.63 19.39
N ILE A 179 7.38 0.45 18.62
CA ILE A 179 6.27 1.22 18.04
C ILE A 179 6.15 0.90 16.55
N ALA A 180 7.27 0.86 15.83
CA ALA A 180 7.25 0.78 14.39
C ALA A 180 6.80 -0.59 13.87
N ILE A 181 7.17 -1.70 14.52
CA ILE A 181 6.75 -3.04 14.12
C ILE A 181 5.23 -3.23 14.28
N PRO A 182 4.60 -2.86 15.41
CA PRO A 182 3.14 -2.87 15.52
C PRO A 182 2.42 -2.04 14.45
N ILE A 183 2.98 -0.91 14.03
CA ILE A 183 2.44 -0.11 12.91
C ILE A 183 2.51 -0.90 11.58
N GLY A 184 3.63 -1.56 11.31
CA GLY A 184 3.80 -2.42 10.12
C GLY A 184 2.87 -3.63 10.13
N GLN A 185 2.74 -4.29 11.28
CA GLN A 185 1.80 -5.40 11.49
C GLN A 185 0.36 -4.94 11.29
N ALA A 186 -0.03 -3.79 11.84
CA ALA A 186 -1.36 -3.21 11.62
C ALA A 186 -1.60 -2.91 10.12
N ALA A 187 -0.59 -2.39 9.40
CA ALA A 187 -0.69 -2.19 7.96
C ALA A 187 -0.97 -3.52 7.22
N LEU A 188 -0.19 -4.58 7.51
CA LEU A 188 -0.38 -5.90 6.91
C LEU A 188 -1.76 -6.49 7.25
N TYR A 189 -2.16 -6.45 8.51
CA TYR A 189 -3.43 -6.98 9.01
C TYR A 189 -4.65 -6.23 8.53
N LEU A 190 -4.51 -4.96 8.15
CA LEU A 190 -5.57 -4.21 7.47
C LEU A 190 -5.54 -4.46 5.96
N ALA A 191 -4.37 -4.57 5.34
CA ALA A 191 -4.20 -4.75 3.89
C ALA A 191 -4.90 -6.02 3.40
N VAL A 192 -4.63 -7.16 4.05
CA VAL A 192 -5.14 -8.47 3.63
C VAL A 192 -6.67 -8.52 3.61
N PRO A 193 -7.40 -8.26 4.71
CA PRO A 193 -8.86 -8.31 4.69
C PRO A 193 -9.47 -7.23 3.79
N LEU A 194 -8.97 -5.98 3.82
CA LEU A 194 -9.55 -4.89 3.01
C LEU A 194 -9.32 -5.09 1.51
N GLY A 195 -8.18 -5.66 1.11
CA GLY A 195 -7.87 -6.00 -0.27
C GLY A 195 -8.73 -7.16 -0.77
N LEU A 196 -8.82 -8.25 0.00
CA LEU A 196 -9.61 -9.42 -0.37
C LEU A 196 -11.11 -9.19 -0.30
N LEU A 197 -11.56 -8.17 0.44
CA LEU A 197 -12.97 -7.76 0.52
C LEU A 197 -13.60 -7.50 -0.85
N PHE A 198 -12.80 -7.10 -1.85
CA PHE A 198 -13.26 -6.91 -3.23
C PHE A 198 -13.90 -8.17 -3.81
N TYR A 199 -13.38 -9.36 -3.50
CA TYR A 199 -13.86 -10.64 -4.05
C TYR A 199 -15.15 -11.12 -3.38
N VAL A 200 -15.37 -10.73 -2.13
CA VAL A 200 -16.60 -11.03 -1.39
C VAL A 200 -17.61 -9.88 -1.39
N ARG A 201 -17.35 -8.79 -2.14
CA ARG A 201 -18.20 -7.58 -2.18
C ARG A 201 -19.66 -7.86 -2.54
N HIS A 202 -19.90 -8.94 -3.29
CA HIS A 202 -21.24 -9.38 -3.70
C HIS A 202 -22.10 -9.81 -2.50
N ARG A 203 -21.48 -10.24 -1.38
CA ARG A 203 -22.19 -10.64 -0.15
C ARG A 203 -22.49 -9.47 0.79
N ILE A 204 -21.57 -8.51 0.90
CA ILE A 204 -21.70 -7.37 1.84
C ILE A 204 -22.35 -6.12 1.21
N GLY A 205 -22.53 -6.12 -0.11
CA GLY A 205 -23.09 -5.01 -0.86
C GLY A 205 -22.07 -3.93 -1.22
N ALA A 206 -22.31 -3.27 -2.37
CA ALA A 206 -21.38 -2.30 -2.93
C ALA A 206 -21.18 -1.05 -2.07
N ASN A 207 -22.17 -0.70 -1.24
CA ASN A 207 -22.05 0.47 -0.35
C ASN A 207 -21.12 0.20 0.84
N THR A 208 -21.30 -0.94 1.50
CA THR A 208 -20.47 -1.41 2.62
C THR A 208 -19.03 -1.58 2.17
N TRP A 209 -18.81 -2.26 1.05
CA TRP A 209 -17.46 -2.42 0.47
C TRP A 209 -16.77 -1.07 0.24
N ARG A 210 -17.45 -0.09 -0.37
CA ARG A 210 -16.85 1.25 -0.58
C ARG A 210 -16.53 1.99 0.71
N ARG A 211 -17.33 1.82 1.76
CA ARG A 211 -17.07 2.45 3.06
C ARG A 211 -15.82 1.84 3.69
N LEU A 212 -15.73 0.52 3.70
CA LEU A 212 -14.57 -0.20 4.24
C LEU A 212 -13.31 0.05 3.41
N HIS A 213 -13.41 0.00 2.09
CA HIS A 213 -12.26 0.22 1.20
C HIS A 213 -11.67 1.63 1.30
N ARG A 214 -12.42 2.65 1.77
CA ARG A 214 -11.85 3.98 2.03
C ARG A 214 -10.74 3.95 3.08
N PHE A 215 -10.77 2.99 4.01
CA PHE A 215 -9.75 2.83 5.03
C PHE A 215 -8.44 2.24 4.50
N VAL A 216 -8.39 1.81 3.23
CA VAL A 216 -7.12 1.38 2.59
C VAL A 216 -6.08 2.51 2.57
N ILE A 217 -6.51 3.79 2.58
CA ILE A 217 -5.56 4.90 2.71
C ILE A 217 -4.79 4.85 4.04
N VAL A 218 -5.41 4.33 5.10
CA VAL A 218 -4.76 4.15 6.41
C VAL A 218 -3.64 3.12 6.30
N VAL A 219 -3.84 2.04 5.54
CA VAL A 219 -2.78 1.03 5.28
C VAL A 219 -1.54 1.72 4.70
N TYR A 220 -1.74 2.57 3.68
CA TYR A 220 -0.62 3.29 3.06
C TYR A 220 0.08 4.23 4.03
N VAL A 221 -0.69 5.01 4.81
CA VAL A 221 -0.14 5.91 5.82
C VAL A 221 0.66 5.14 6.88
N LEU A 222 0.15 4.01 7.36
CA LEU A 222 0.86 3.14 8.30
C LEU A 222 2.13 2.57 7.68
N SER A 223 2.12 2.15 6.40
CA SER A 223 3.31 1.67 5.70
C SER A 223 4.40 2.75 5.56
N VAL A 224 4.01 4.00 5.23
CA VAL A 224 4.95 5.13 5.16
C VAL A 224 5.55 5.41 6.54
N TRP A 225 4.73 5.45 7.59
CA TRP A 225 5.21 5.69 8.95
C TRP A 225 6.07 4.55 9.48
N HIS A 226 5.70 3.30 9.23
CA HIS A 226 6.54 2.14 9.54
C HIS A 226 7.93 2.29 8.92
N THR A 227 7.98 2.71 7.64
CA THR A 227 9.25 2.95 6.93
C THR A 227 10.04 4.10 7.55
N LEU A 228 9.39 5.24 7.85
CA LEU A 228 10.06 6.40 8.46
C LEU A 228 10.59 6.12 9.88
N LEU A 229 9.93 5.24 10.64
CA LEU A 229 10.28 4.93 12.02
C LEU A 229 11.30 3.79 12.16
N TYR A 230 11.32 2.84 11.22
CA TYR A 230 12.14 1.63 11.31
C TYR A 230 13.08 1.39 10.12
N GLY A 231 12.89 2.11 9.01
CA GLY A 231 13.77 2.00 7.86
C GLY A 231 15.13 2.63 8.15
N THR A 232 16.16 1.80 8.27
CA THR A 232 17.55 2.25 8.48
C THR A 232 18.02 3.20 7.39
N ASN A 233 17.61 2.96 6.14
CA ASN A 233 17.92 3.80 4.98
C ASN A 233 17.28 5.19 5.00
N VAL A 234 16.35 5.46 5.91
CA VAL A 234 15.72 6.79 6.09
C VAL A 234 15.94 7.35 7.49
N TRP A 235 16.85 6.74 8.26
CA TRP A 235 17.16 7.17 9.63
C TRP A 235 17.86 8.53 9.66
N TYR A 236 18.74 8.75 8.69
CA TYR A 236 19.48 9.99 8.48
C TYR A 236 18.81 10.87 7.42
N GLY A 237 19.21 12.14 7.36
CA GLY A 237 18.77 13.11 6.33
C GLY A 237 19.38 12.84 4.95
N GLU A 238 19.38 11.58 4.50
CA GLU A 238 19.87 11.17 3.19
C GLU A 238 18.76 11.21 2.12
N TRP A 239 19.16 11.17 0.85
CA TRP A 239 18.25 11.23 -0.29
C TRP A 239 17.05 10.26 -0.25
N PRO A 240 17.13 9.02 0.28
CA PRO A 240 15.96 8.11 0.29
C PRO A 240 14.80 8.68 1.10
N ARG A 241 15.11 9.40 2.19
CA ARG A 241 14.11 10.04 3.05
C ARG A 241 13.44 11.22 2.35
N THR A 242 14.24 12.06 1.69
CA THR A 242 13.72 13.19 0.90
C THR A 242 12.84 12.69 -0.26
N VAL A 243 13.26 11.65 -0.99
CA VAL A 243 12.45 11.02 -2.04
C VAL A 243 11.15 10.45 -1.48
N LEU A 244 11.19 9.82 -0.30
CA LEU A 244 9.99 9.31 0.36
C LEU A 244 8.97 10.42 0.63
N TRP A 245 9.42 11.60 1.10
CA TRP A 245 8.56 12.78 1.28
C TRP A 245 8.02 13.33 -0.04
N LEU A 246 8.87 13.45 -1.07
CA LEU A 246 8.47 13.90 -2.41
C LEU A 246 7.36 13.03 -3.00
N LEU A 247 7.45 11.71 -2.83
CA LEU A 247 6.44 10.76 -3.32
C LEU A 247 5.08 10.93 -2.65
N GLN A 248 5.00 11.56 -1.47
CA GLN A 248 3.72 11.83 -0.80
C GLN A 248 2.95 12.98 -1.44
N LEU A 249 3.62 13.93 -2.10
CA LEU A 249 2.99 15.08 -2.73
C LEU A 249 1.89 14.71 -3.73
N PRO A 250 2.14 13.83 -4.73
CA PRO A 250 1.08 13.44 -5.68
C PRO A 250 -0.08 12.70 -5.00
N VAL A 251 0.18 11.89 -3.98
CA VAL A 251 -0.87 11.20 -3.21
C VAL A 251 -1.76 12.20 -2.48
N ALA A 252 -1.15 13.14 -1.75
CA ALA A 252 -1.85 14.17 -1.00
C ALA A 252 -2.64 15.11 -1.92
N ALA A 253 -2.05 15.51 -3.05
CA ALA A 253 -2.71 16.35 -4.05
C ALA A 253 -3.93 15.65 -4.67
N LEU A 254 -3.80 14.38 -5.10
CA LEU A 254 -4.93 13.61 -5.65
C LEU A 254 -6.01 13.37 -4.59
N LEU A 255 -5.64 13.11 -3.33
CA LEU A 255 -6.59 12.97 -2.23
C LEU A 255 -7.35 14.28 -2.00
N LEU A 256 -6.66 15.41 -1.96
CA LEU A 256 -7.28 16.73 -1.83
C LEU A 256 -8.24 17.01 -3.00
N LEU A 257 -7.80 16.78 -4.24
CA LEU A 257 -8.63 16.93 -5.44
C LEU A 257 -9.90 16.07 -5.38
N ARG A 258 -9.78 14.82 -4.92
CA ARG A 258 -10.92 13.92 -4.71
C ARG A 258 -11.90 14.47 -3.67
N LEU A 259 -11.40 15.03 -2.57
CA LEU A 259 -12.24 15.61 -1.51
C LEU A 259 -12.91 16.92 -1.97
N MET A 260 -12.23 17.71 -2.80
CA MET A 260 -12.76 18.97 -3.37
C MET A 260 -13.79 18.72 -4.47
N ARG A 261 -13.58 17.71 -5.31
CA ARG A 261 -14.44 17.38 -6.46
C ARG A 261 -15.02 15.96 -6.33
N PRO A 262 -15.91 15.71 -5.36
CA PRO A 262 -16.47 14.40 -5.15
C PRO A 262 -17.38 13.98 -6.31
N ALA A 263 -17.27 12.72 -6.72
CA ALA A 263 -18.03 12.15 -7.84
C ALA A 263 -19.54 12.07 -7.56
N ARG A 264 -19.96 12.02 -6.29
CA ARG A 264 -21.36 11.87 -5.89
C ARG A 264 -21.93 13.17 -5.35
N ARG A 265 -23.16 13.51 -5.77
CA ARG A 265 -23.87 14.69 -5.24
C ARG A 265 -23.97 14.67 -3.71
N ALA A 266 -24.25 13.51 -3.12
CA ALA A 266 -24.35 13.33 -1.66
C ALA A 266 -23.05 13.60 -0.88
N GLU A 267 -21.89 13.60 -1.56
CA GLU A 267 -20.58 13.86 -0.97
C GLU A 267 -20.12 15.31 -1.18
N ARG A 268 -20.86 16.10 -1.97
CA ARG A 268 -20.59 17.54 -2.15
C ARG A 268 -20.87 18.27 -0.84
N LEU A 269 -19.99 19.21 -0.52
CA LEU A 269 -20.25 20.21 0.52
C LEU A 269 -21.18 21.26 -0.09
N GLY A 270 -22.46 21.21 0.28
CA GLY A 270 -23.44 22.26 -0.02
C GLY A 270 -23.39 23.37 1.03
N ALA A 271 -24.25 24.38 0.84
CA ALA A 271 -24.41 25.44 1.83
C ALA A 271 -24.94 24.85 3.16
N PRO A 272 -24.45 25.34 4.32
CA PRO A 272 -24.97 24.91 5.62
C PRO A 272 -26.49 25.17 5.68
N GLY A 273 -27.29 24.13 5.91
CA GLY A 273 -28.74 24.27 6.14
C GLY A 273 -29.66 24.18 4.92
N THR A 274 -29.14 24.02 3.69
CA THR A 274 -29.99 23.99 2.47
C THR A 274 -30.58 22.61 2.13
N HIS A 275 -30.29 21.57 2.92
CA HIS A 275 -30.88 20.24 2.75
C HIS A 275 -31.56 19.83 4.06
N GLU A 276 -32.89 19.76 4.05
CA GLU A 276 -33.66 19.05 5.08
C GLU A 276 -33.06 17.65 5.26
N GLY A 277 -32.42 17.39 6.41
CA GLY A 277 -31.79 16.11 6.72
C GLY A 277 -30.25 16.03 6.60
N ALA A 278 -29.54 17.07 6.16
CA ALA A 278 -28.08 17.06 6.20
C ALA A 278 -27.56 17.32 7.63
N SER A 279 -27.07 16.28 8.30
CA SER A 279 -26.55 16.41 9.67
C SER A 279 -25.37 17.39 9.72
N ARG A 280 -25.41 18.35 10.64
CA ARG A 280 -24.30 19.30 10.88
C ARG A 280 -22.97 18.55 11.08
N ALA A 281 -22.99 17.42 11.76
CA ALA A 281 -21.86 16.51 11.95
C ALA A 281 -21.28 15.97 10.62
N GLY A 282 -22.14 15.61 9.66
CA GLY A 282 -21.71 15.14 8.34
C GLY A 282 -21.07 16.25 7.49
N TRP A 283 -21.51 17.49 7.69
CA TRP A 283 -20.91 18.66 7.04
C TRP A 283 -19.54 18.99 7.66
N THR A 284 -19.45 19.07 8.99
CA THR A 284 -18.21 19.42 9.71
C THR A 284 -17.10 18.40 9.46
N THR A 285 -17.42 17.10 9.47
CA THR A 285 -16.45 16.03 9.16
C THR A 285 -15.87 16.17 7.75
N ARG A 286 -16.68 16.52 6.75
CA ARG A 286 -16.20 16.73 5.36
C ARG A 286 -15.36 17.98 5.23
N ALA A 287 -15.76 19.07 5.90
CA ALA A 287 -15.00 20.32 5.91
C ALA A 287 -13.64 20.11 6.57
N ALA A 288 -13.61 19.49 7.75
CA ALA A 288 -12.39 19.14 8.47
C ALA A 288 -11.48 18.23 7.62
N GLY A 289 -12.03 17.21 6.96
CA GLY A 289 -11.25 16.34 6.08
C GLY A 289 -10.55 17.10 4.93
N ARG A 290 -11.19 18.12 4.36
CA ARG A 290 -10.57 18.97 3.33
C ARG A 290 -9.47 19.85 3.89
N VAL A 291 -9.71 20.46 5.05
CA VAL A 291 -8.72 21.31 5.74
C VAL A 291 -7.49 20.49 6.11
N VAL A 292 -7.68 19.30 6.68
CA VAL A 292 -6.58 18.38 7.02
C VAL A 292 -5.81 17.98 5.76
N ALA A 293 -6.49 17.61 4.66
CA ALA A 293 -5.80 17.26 3.42
C ALA A 293 -5.00 18.44 2.84
N ALA A 294 -5.54 19.65 2.88
CA ALA A 294 -4.83 20.85 2.43
C ALA A 294 -3.61 21.16 3.33
N ALA A 295 -3.78 21.06 4.66
CA ALA A 295 -2.70 21.23 5.62
C ALA A 295 -1.58 20.20 5.41
N VAL A 296 -1.93 18.93 5.10
CA VAL A 296 -0.94 17.90 4.74
C VAL A 296 -0.17 18.27 3.48
N VAL A 297 -0.83 18.74 2.42
CA VAL A 297 -0.14 19.19 1.20
C VAL A 297 0.84 20.33 1.51
N VAL A 298 0.39 21.34 2.26
CA VAL A 298 1.25 22.47 2.65
C VAL A 298 2.42 22.01 3.52
N GLY A 299 2.17 21.14 4.50
CA GLY A 299 3.21 20.58 5.37
C GLY A 299 4.26 19.79 4.58
N LEU A 300 3.84 18.95 3.63
CA LEU A 300 4.75 18.22 2.75
C LEU A 300 5.58 19.17 1.89
N LEU A 301 5.00 20.23 1.34
CA LEU A 301 5.75 21.24 0.58
C LEU A 301 6.78 21.95 1.45
N ILE A 302 6.43 22.31 2.69
CA ILE A 302 7.37 22.92 3.64
C ILE A 302 8.53 21.98 3.93
N VAL A 303 8.25 20.70 4.22
CA VAL A 303 9.28 19.68 4.48
C VAL A 303 10.23 19.57 3.29
N VAL A 304 9.70 19.43 2.09
CA VAL A 304 10.48 19.27 0.86
C VAL A 304 11.33 20.52 0.56
N VAL A 305 10.74 21.72 0.63
CA VAL A 305 11.43 22.97 0.28
C VAL A 305 12.47 23.36 1.34
N SER A 306 12.19 23.12 2.62
CA SER A 306 13.11 23.48 3.71
C SER A 306 14.26 22.49 3.89
N GLY A 307 14.17 21.29 3.31
CA GLY A 307 15.11 20.19 3.57
C GLY A 307 15.04 19.63 5.00
N ARG A 308 14.15 20.15 5.86
CA ARG A 308 13.97 19.66 7.24
C ARG A 308 13.05 18.44 7.26
N ASP A 309 13.57 17.33 6.76
CA ASP A 309 12.82 16.08 6.63
C ASP A 309 12.74 15.24 7.90
N GLY A 310 13.35 15.72 9.00
CA GLY A 310 13.40 15.09 10.31
C GLY A 310 14.42 13.96 10.43
N GLY A 311 15.32 13.82 9.45
CA GLY A 311 16.45 12.90 9.52
C GLY A 311 17.43 13.31 10.63
N ARG A 312 18.12 12.33 11.20
CA ARG A 312 19.23 12.59 12.13
C ARG A 312 20.51 12.91 11.35
N ASP A 313 21.43 13.60 11.99
CA ASP A 313 22.79 13.75 11.46
C ASP A 313 23.50 12.40 11.52
N ARG A 314 24.21 12.06 10.44
CA ARG A 314 25.03 10.84 10.40
C ARG A 314 26.29 11.07 11.23
N PRO A 315 26.64 10.17 12.18
CA PRO A 315 27.89 10.27 12.92
C PRO A 315 29.09 10.30 11.96
N ALA A 316 30.08 11.16 12.24
CA ALA A 316 31.28 11.30 11.42
C ALA A 316 32.21 10.07 11.49
N GLU A 317 32.17 9.34 12.60
CA GLU A 317 32.90 8.09 12.80
C GLU A 317 31.93 6.93 13.03
N PRO A 318 32.18 5.74 12.47
CA PRO A 318 31.46 4.54 12.85
C PRO A 318 31.63 4.29 14.36
N PRO A 319 30.58 3.90 15.10
CA PRO A 319 30.75 3.55 16.51
C PRO A 319 31.81 2.46 16.68
N ALA A 320 32.70 2.63 17.66
CA ALA A 320 33.90 1.82 17.91
C ALA A 320 33.67 0.31 18.19
N THR A 321 32.44 -0.18 18.04
CA THR A 321 32.02 -1.57 18.30
C THR A 321 31.70 -2.35 17.03
N GLY A 322 32.35 -2.03 15.91
CA GLY A 322 32.43 -2.97 14.79
C GLY A 322 33.34 -4.15 15.18
N PRO A 323 32.97 -5.42 14.90
CA PRO A 323 33.79 -6.59 15.24
C PRO A 323 35.15 -6.63 14.52
N HIS A 324 35.41 -5.67 13.62
CA HIS A 324 36.66 -5.51 12.88
C HIS A 324 37.27 -4.14 13.14
N ALA A 325 37.60 -3.84 14.40
CA ALA A 325 38.72 -2.93 14.62
C ALA A 325 39.98 -3.67 14.15
N PRO A 326 40.69 -3.22 13.09
CA PRO A 326 42.01 -3.76 12.81
C PRO A 326 42.85 -3.49 14.06
N ALA A 327 43.40 -4.54 14.66
CA ALA A 327 44.39 -4.39 15.70
C ALA A 327 45.54 -3.58 15.09
N SER A 328 45.71 -2.34 15.54
CA SER A 328 46.90 -1.56 15.25
C SER A 328 48.09 -2.29 15.87
N GLU A 329 49.09 -2.60 15.03
CA GLU A 329 50.41 -3.11 15.42
C GLU A 329 51.10 -2.26 16.50
#